data_AF-A0A8T5IS09-F1
#
_entry.id   AF-A0A8T5IS09-F1
#
_cell.length_a   1.000
_cell.length_b   1.000
_cell.length_c   1.000
_cell.angle_alpha   90.00
_cell.angle_beta   90.00
_cell.angle_gamma   90.00
#
_symmetry.space_group_name_H-M   'P 1'
#
loop_
_entity.id
_entity.type
_entity.pdbx_description
1 polymer ?
#
loop_
_entity_poly.entity_id
_entity_poly.type
_entity_poly.pdbx_seq_one_letter_code
_entity_poly.pdbx_strand_id
1 'polypeptide(L)'
;MLTRDQALELLNSMPQEVSDMNHYLETEVIMKALAKHFGEDEEYWGLLGLLHDVDWSLTKDDWSQHTIKAEEILKEKGFDETFIQIVQSHAYGYEHIPVFKDKKRTQKVEHALIAAETLTGIIFAYALMRGKKISDMEVKGLKKKLKDKGFAANCNRDLIREIEEIGLEFGEFLQIALDAVKSIKEEIGLE
;
A
#
# COMPACT_ATOMS: atom_id res chain seq x y z
N MET A 1 7.85 -13.36 13.58
CA MET A 1 7.74 -12.06 12.88
C MET A 1 7.97 -10.95 13.88
N LEU A 2 8.48 -9.82 13.41
CA LEU A 2 8.58 -8.60 14.22
C LEU A 2 7.20 -8.17 14.72
N THR A 3 7.14 -7.51 15.87
CA THR A 3 5.94 -6.77 16.28
C THR A 3 5.77 -5.52 15.41
N ARG A 4 4.56 -4.96 15.37
CA ARG A 4 4.30 -3.67 14.69
C ARG A 4 5.25 -2.58 15.16
N ASP A 5 5.50 -2.48 16.47
CA ASP A 5 6.42 -1.48 17.03
C ASP A 5 7.85 -1.66 16.51
N GLN A 6 8.32 -2.91 16.41
CA GLN A 6 9.65 -3.20 15.84
C GLN A 6 9.72 -2.89 14.34
N ALA A 7 8.61 -3.06 13.60
CA ALA A 7 8.52 -2.66 12.20
C ALA A 7 8.59 -1.13 12.04
N LEU A 8 7.91 -0.38 12.92
CA LEU A 8 8.02 1.09 12.95
C LEU A 8 9.42 1.56 13.34
N GLU A 9 10.07 0.93 14.32
CA GLU A 9 11.47 1.23 14.67
C GLU A 9 12.41 1.02 13.47
N LEU A 10 12.20 -0.04 12.70
CA LEU A 10 12.95 -0.29 11.46
C LEU A 10 12.74 0.84 10.45
N LEU A 11 11.49 1.19 10.14
CA LEU A 11 11.18 2.26 9.19
C LEU A 11 11.77 3.61 9.63
N ASN A 12 11.65 3.96 10.91
CA ASN A 12 12.21 5.18 11.48
C ASN A 12 13.74 5.22 11.51
N SER A 13 14.41 4.06 11.41
CA SER A 13 15.88 4.00 11.34
C SER A 13 16.44 4.30 9.94
N MET A 14 15.57 4.37 8.92
CA MET A 14 15.93 4.63 7.53
C MET A 14 15.68 6.10 7.13
N PRO A 15 16.35 6.61 6.08
CA PRO A 15 16.22 8.01 5.66
C PRO A 15 14.90 8.27 4.90
N GLN A 16 13.78 8.12 5.61
CA GLN A 16 12.42 8.23 5.09
C GLN A 16 11.93 9.68 5.14
N GLU A 17 11.13 10.09 4.15
CA GLU A 17 10.36 11.33 4.21
C GLU A 17 9.04 11.12 4.97
N VAL A 18 8.43 12.20 5.46
CA VAL A 18 7.12 12.12 6.13
C VAL A 18 6.04 11.55 5.20
N SER A 19 6.10 11.88 3.90
CA SER A 19 5.17 11.32 2.91
C SER A 19 5.31 9.82 2.75
N ASP A 20 6.54 9.29 2.87
CA ASP A 20 6.81 7.86 2.76
C ASP A 20 6.18 7.13 3.95
N MET A 21 6.41 7.63 5.18
CA MET A 21 5.79 7.08 6.39
C MET A 21 4.27 7.11 6.33
N ASN A 22 3.67 8.22 5.86
CA ASN A 22 2.23 8.31 5.68
C ASN A 22 1.70 7.23 4.73
N HIS A 23 2.38 6.99 3.61
CA HIS A 23 1.99 5.95 2.66
C HIS A 23 2.03 4.54 3.29
N TYR A 24 3.04 4.25 4.11
CA TYR A 24 3.15 2.98 4.84
C TYR A 24 2.01 2.79 5.84
N LEU A 25 1.68 3.83 6.61
CA LEU A 25 0.59 3.82 7.59
C LEU A 25 -0.79 3.71 6.93
N GLU A 26 -1.00 4.44 5.83
CA GLU A 26 -2.22 4.35 5.01
C GLU A 26 -2.40 2.92 4.46
N THR A 27 -1.34 2.34 3.90
CA THR A 27 -1.37 0.98 3.34
C THR A 27 -1.62 -0.05 4.43
N GLU A 28 -0.96 0.09 5.59
CA GLU A 28 -1.19 -0.75 6.77
C GLU A 28 -2.68 -0.80 7.13
N VAL A 29 -3.32 0.35 7.38
CA VAL A 29 -4.71 0.35 7.88
C VAL A 29 -5.71 -0.16 6.84
N ILE A 30 -5.46 0.07 5.55
CA ILE A 30 -6.28 -0.52 4.48
C ILE A 30 -6.12 -2.04 4.49
N MET A 31 -4.90 -2.55 4.61
CA MET A 31 -4.64 -3.99 4.67
C MET A 31 -5.26 -4.66 5.89
N LYS A 32 -5.21 -4.04 7.08
CA LYS A 32 -5.92 -4.54 8.27
C LYS A 32 -7.42 -4.60 8.04
N ALA A 33 -8.00 -3.55 7.45
CA ALA A 33 -9.43 -3.50 7.16
C ALA A 33 -9.87 -4.54 6.12
N LEU A 34 -9.05 -4.79 5.09
CA LEU A 34 -9.27 -5.85 4.12
C LEU A 34 -9.16 -7.24 4.74
N ALA A 35 -8.15 -7.48 5.58
CA ALA A 35 -8.00 -8.75 6.27
C ALA A 35 -9.22 -9.06 7.13
N LYS A 36 -9.70 -8.08 7.90
CA LYS A 36 -10.95 -8.18 8.67
C LYS A 36 -12.15 -8.52 7.80
N HIS A 37 -12.28 -7.87 6.63
CA HIS A 37 -13.36 -8.15 5.69
C HIS A 37 -13.30 -9.60 5.17
N PHE A 38 -12.11 -10.10 4.84
CA PHE A 38 -11.92 -11.46 4.32
C PHE A 38 -11.79 -12.56 5.39
N GLY A 39 -11.81 -12.21 6.68
CA GLY A 39 -11.61 -13.16 7.78
C GLY A 39 -10.17 -13.70 7.87
N GLU A 40 -9.20 -12.89 7.45
CA GLU A 40 -7.77 -13.18 7.44
C GLU A 40 -7.07 -12.57 8.67
N ASP A 41 -5.78 -12.83 8.84
CA ASP A 41 -4.98 -12.28 9.94
C ASP A 41 -4.69 -10.78 9.75
N GLU A 42 -5.36 -9.95 10.55
CA GLU A 42 -5.22 -8.49 10.51
C GLU A 42 -3.80 -8.01 10.81
N GLU A 43 -3.07 -8.64 11.72
CA GLU A 43 -1.71 -8.22 12.08
C GLU A 43 -0.72 -8.60 10.98
N TYR A 44 -0.87 -9.78 10.39
CA TYR A 44 -0.04 -10.21 9.26
C TYR A 44 -0.22 -9.31 8.03
N TRP A 45 -1.47 -9.04 7.63
CA TRP A 45 -1.77 -8.17 6.50
C TRP A 45 -1.36 -6.72 6.78
N GLY A 46 -1.57 -6.24 8.01
CA GLY A 46 -1.09 -4.93 8.44
C GLY A 46 0.42 -4.80 8.31
N LEU A 47 1.19 -5.79 8.77
CA LEU A 47 2.65 -5.80 8.64
C LEU A 47 3.10 -5.81 7.17
N LEU A 48 2.42 -6.55 6.29
CA LEU A 48 2.70 -6.50 4.85
C LEU A 48 2.50 -5.10 4.30
N GLY A 49 1.39 -4.44 4.64
CA GLY A 49 1.13 -3.05 4.22
C GLY A 49 2.13 -2.06 4.79
N LEU A 50 2.53 -2.22 6.05
CA LEU A 50 3.49 -1.33 6.72
C LEU A 50 4.91 -1.45 6.13
N LEU A 51 5.32 -2.67 5.74
CA LEU A 51 6.70 -2.97 5.32
C LEU A 51 6.87 -3.18 3.81
N HIS A 52 5.82 -2.99 3.00
CA HIS A 52 5.90 -3.28 1.56
C HIS A 52 7.04 -2.50 0.88
N ASP A 53 7.17 -1.22 1.23
CA ASP A 53 8.15 -0.29 0.69
C ASP A 53 9.33 -0.04 1.66
N VAL A 54 9.68 -1.03 2.48
CA VAL A 54 10.76 -0.89 3.48
C VAL A 54 12.09 -0.43 2.87
N ASP A 55 12.35 -0.71 1.59
CA ASP A 55 13.56 -0.30 0.88
C ASP A 55 13.44 1.02 0.11
N TRP A 56 12.25 1.61 0.04
CA TRP A 56 11.94 2.74 -0.85
C TRP A 56 12.88 3.93 -0.68
N SER A 57 13.21 4.32 0.55
CA SER A 57 14.16 5.41 0.82
C SER A 57 15.54 5.20 0.22
N LEU A 58 15.93 3.95 -0.07
CA LEU A 58 17.19 3.56 -0.66
C LEU A 58 17.10 3.35 -2.18
N THR A 59 15.90 3.07 -2.71
CA THR A 59 15.68 2.66 -4.11
C THR A 59 14.88 3.66 -4.93
N LYS A 60 14.32 4.73 -4.34
CA LYS A 60 13.51 5.72 -5.07
C LYS A 60 14.23 6.43 -6.22
N ASP A 61 15.57 6.50 -6.17
CA ASP A 61 16.41 7.05 -7.23
C ASP A 61 16.85 5.98 -8.26
N ASP A 62 16.70 4.70 -7.95
CA ASP A 62 16.94 3.55 -8.83
C ASP A 62 15.85 2.50 -8.66
N TRP A 63 14.72 2.74 -9.33
CA TRP A 63 13.52 1.90 -9.24
C TRP A 63 13.78 0.44 -9.63
N SER A 64 14.84 0.16 -10.39
CA SER A 64 15.17 -1.22 -10.80
C SER A 64 15.56 -2.12 -9.62
N GLN A 65 15.93 -1.52 -8.48
CA GLN A 65 16.32 -2.22 -7.25
C GLN A 65 15.18 -2.35 -6.24
N HIS A 66 14.06 -1.68 -6.46
CA HIS A 66 12.94 -1.68 -5.54
C HIS A 66 12.36 -3.10 -5.36
N THR A 67 12.06 -3.46 -4.12
CA THR A 67 11.66 -4.78 -3.61
C THR A 67 12.72 -5.88 -3.69
N ILE A 68 13.76 -5.71 -4.52
CA ILE A 68 14.97 -6.55 -4.48
C ILE A 68 15.75 -6.23 -3.21
N LYS A 69 15.92 -4.95 -2.90
CA LYS A 69 16.59 -4.51 -1.67
C LYS A 69 15.75 -4.81 -0.43
N ALA A 70 14.42 -4.78 -0.54
CA ALA A 70 13.51 -5.18 0.54
C ALA A 70 13.77 -6.62 1.01
N GLU A 71 14.08 -7.55 0.10
CA GLU A 71 14.41 -8.93 0.47
C GLU A 71 15.64 -9.02 1.38
N GLU A 72 16.69 -8.25 1.11
CA GLU A 72 17.88 -8.21 1.97
C GLU A 72 17.53 -7.73 3.38
N ILE A 73 16.83 -6.59 3.46
CA ILE A 73 16.42 -5.98 4.74
C ILE A 73 15.53 -6.92 5.54
N LEU A 74 14.52 -7.51 4.91
CA LEU A 74 13.54 -8.38 5.58
C LEU A 74 14.17 -9.71 6.01
N LYS A 75 15.09 -10.29 5.21
CA LYS A 75 15.85 -11.49 5.63
C LYS A 75 16.70 -11.24 6.86
N GLU A 76 17.41 -10.11 6.91
CA GLU A 76 18.22 -9.74 8.07
C GLU A 76 17.39 -9.57 9.35
N LYS A 77 16.11 -9.19 9.21
CA LYS A 77 15.15 -9.05 10.31
C LYS A 77 14.40 -10.34 10.64
N GLY A 78 14.71 -11.45 9.97
CA GLY A 78 14.15 -12.77 10.26
C GLY A 78 12.73 -12.99 9.73
N PHE A 79 12.32 -12.25 8.69
CA PHE A 79 11.11 -12.59 7.95
C PHE A 79 11.35 -13.80 7.06
N ASP A 80 10.33 -14.65 6.94
CA ASP A 80 10.38 -15.82 6.08
C ASP A 80 10.23 -15.46 4.60
N GLU A 81 10.53 -16.42 3.74
CA GLU A 81 10.47 -16.26 2.29
C GLU A 81 9.05 -15.95 1.80
N THR A 82 8.00 -16.43 2.48
CA THR A 82 6.61 -16.21 2.07
C THR A 82 6.22 -14.74 2.26
N PHE A 83 6.54 -14.15 3.41
CA PHE A 83 6.32 -12.73 3.66
C PHE A 83 7.03 -11.86 2.62
N ILE A 84 8.30 -12.18 2.34
CA ILE A 84 9.12 -11.42 1.38
C ILE A 84 8.56 -11.53 -0.04
N GLN A 85 8.14 -12.71 -0.46
CA GLN A 85 7.54 -12.90 -1.79
C GLN A 85 6.23 -12.13 -1.94
N ILE A 86 5.39 -12.08 -0.89
CA ILE A 86 4.17 -11.27 -0.90
C ILE A 86 4.52 -9.79 -0.96
N VAL A 87 5.52 -9.31 -0.20
CA VAL A 87 6.03 -7.94 -0.35
C VAL A 87 6.44 -7.70 -1.79
N GLN A 88 7.34 -8.50 -2.37
CA GLN A 88 7.78 -8.32 -3.77
C GLN A 88 6.65 -8.37 -4.80
N SER A 89 5.50 -8.97 -4.47
CA SER A 89 4.37 -9.09 -5.40
C SER A 89 3.78 -7.75 -5.86
N HIS A 90 3.97 -6.67 -5.10
CA HIS A 90 3.54 -5.33 -5.53
C HIS A 90 4.44 -4.75 -6.65
N ALA A 91 5.62 -5.34 -6.89
CA ALA A 91 6.46 -5.01 -8.04
C ALA A 91 6.26 -5.97 -9.24
N TYR A 92 5.40 -6.99 -9.12
CA TYR A 92 5.20 -7.95 -10.20
C TYR A 92 4.54 -7.31 -11.42
N GLY A 93 5.08 -7.59 -12.61
CA GLY A 93 4.64 -7.01 -13.87
C GLY A 93 5.25 -5.64 -14.19
N TYR A 94 6.09 -5.07 -13.32
CA TYR A 94 6.78 -3.81 -13.60
C TYR A 94 7.94 -4.01 -14.58
N GLU A 95 7.84 -3.42 -15.77
CA GLU A 95 8.85 -3.58 -16.83
C GLU A 95 10.25 -3.09 -16.44
N HIS A 96 10.31 -2.09 -15.55
CA HIS A 96 11.55 -1.47 -15.09
C HIS A 96 12.25 -2.30 -13.99
N ILE A 97 11.65 -3.39 -13.51
CA ILE A 97 12.26 -4.36 -12.59
C ILE A 97 12.35 -5.72 -13.30
N PRO A 98 13.42 -5.97 -14.08
CA PRO A 98 13.49 -7.10 -15.01
C PRO A 98 13.28 -8.48 -14.37
N VAL A 99 13.61 -8.64 -13.10
CA VAL A 99 13.44 -9.91 -12.35
C VAL A 99 11.98 -10.22 -12.00
N PHE A 100 11.09 -9.23 -12.03
CA PHE A 100 9.67 -9.37 -11.69
C PHE A 100 8.71 -9.14 -12.86
N LYS A 101 9.22 -8.69 -14.02
CA LYS A 101 8.39 -8.34 -15.20
C LYS A 101 7.45 -9.46 -15.67
N ASP A 102 7.88 -10.71 -15.59
CA ASP A 102 7.11 -11.88 -16.07
C ASP A 102 6.35 -12.59 -14.92
N LYS A 103 6.53 -12.13 -13.68
CA LYS A 103 5.82 -12.66 -12.52
C LYS A 103 4.40 -12.12 -12.47
N LYS A 104 3.50 -12.91 -11.88
CA LYS A 104 2.09 -12.56 -11.73
C LYS A 104 1.64 -12.82 -10.30
N ARG A 105 0.77 -11.95 -9.82
CA ARG A 105 0.04 -12.16 -8.57
C ARG A 105 -0.96 -13.30 -8.77
N THR A 106 -1.07 -14.14 -7.76
CA THR A 106 -1.90 -15.35 -7.75
C THR A 106 -2.61 -15.57 -6.41
N GLN A 107 -2.10 -14.96 -5.34
CA GLN A 107 -2.67 -15.10 -4.00
C GLN A 107 -3.55 -13.90 -3.66
N LYS A 108 -4.56 -14.15 -2.82
CA LYS A 108 -5.50 -13.12 -2.37
C LYS A 108 -4.80 -11.89 -1.80
N VAL A 109 -3.84 -12.11 -0.91
CA VAL A 109 -3.11 -11.05 -0.22
C VAL A 109 -2.23 -10.21 -1.16
N GLU A 110 -1.75 -10.79 -2.25
CA GLU A 110 -0.92 -10.08 -3.25
C GLU A 110 -1.77 -9.08 -4.04
N HIS A 111 -2.98 -9.49 -4.47
CA HIS A 111 -3.96 -8.62 -5.11
C HIS A 111 -4.46 -7.52 -4.16
N ALA A 112 -4.67 -7.86 -2.88
CA ALA A 112 -5.05 -6.89 -1.86
C ALA A 112 -3.95 -5.85 -1.62
N LEU A 113 -2.69 -6.28 -1.52
CA LEU A 113 -1.55 -5.40 -1.25
C LEU A 113 -1.36 -4.37 -2.36
N ILE A 114 -1.28 -4.81 -3.62
CA ILE A 114 -1.11 -3.88 -4.75
C ILE A 114 -2.30 -2.90 -4.86
N ALA A 115 -3.53 -3.39 -4.66
CA ALA A 115 -4.70 -2.54 -4.76
C ALA A 115 -4.71 -1.49 -3.63
N ALA A 116 -4.34 -1.89 -2.42
CA ALA A 116 -4.28 -1.03 -1.25
C ALA A 116 -3.22 0.06 -1.37
N GLU A 117 -1.96 -0.30 -1.65
CA GLU A 117 -0.87 0.67 -1.77
C GLU A 117 -1.15 1.67 -2.90
N THR A 118 -1.57 1.18 -4.08
CA THR A 118 -1.74 2.07 -5.22
C THR A 118 -2.90 3.06 -4.99
N LEU A 119 -3.93 2.64 -4.23
CA LEU A 119 -5.08 3.48 -3.91
C LEU A 119 -4.71 4.63 -2.97
N THR A 120 -3.73 4.47 -2.07
CA THR A 120 -3.43 5.53 -1.09
C THR A 120 -2.98 6.81 -1.79
N GLY A 121 -2.22 6.71 -2.88
CA GLY A 121 -1.82 7.87 -3.69
C GLY A 121 -3.01 8.69 -4.23
N ILE A 122 -4.10 8.04 -4.62
CA ILE A 122 -5.33 8.73 -5.06
C ILE A 122 -6.06 9.36 -3.86
N ILE A 123 -6.16 8.66 -2.74
CA ILE A 123 -6.82 9.16 -1.51
C ILE A 123 -6.07 10.39 -0.99
N PHE A 124 -4.75 10.28 -0.82
CA PHE A 124 -3.88 11.32 -0.33
C PHE A 124 -3.93 12.56 -1.23
N ALA A 125 -3.76 12.39 -2.55
CA ALA A 125 -3.88 13.50 -3.49
C ALA A 125 -5.26 14.17 -3.42
N TYR A 126 -6.32 13.39 -3.20
CA TYR A 126 -7.68 13.94 -3.12
C TYR A 126 -7.88 14.74 -1.84
N ALA A 127 -7.34 14.27 -0.72
CA ALA A 127 -7.34 15.03 0.53
C ALA A 127 -6.50 16.32 0.40
N LEU A 128 -5.32 16.28 -0.23
CA LEU A 128 -4.50 17.47 -0.47
C LEU A 128 -5.25 18.53 -1.30
N MET A 129 -5.93 18.13 -2.37
CA MET A 129 -6.74 19.02 -3.20
C MET A 129 -7.88 19.69 -2.40
N ARG A 130 -8.32 19.07 -1.30
CA ARG A 130 -9.37 19.58 -0.40
C ARG A 130 -8.81 20.35 0.81
N GLY A 131 -7.54 20.75 0.78
CA GLY A 131 -6.91 21.46 1.89
C GLY A 131 -6.55 20.54 3.05
N LYS A 132 -6.07 19.33 2.75
CA LYS A 132 -5.72 18.26 3.71
C LYS A 132 -6.89 17.77 4.55
N LYS A 133 -8.09 17.71 3.95
CA LYS A 133 -9.30 17.29 4.66
C LYS A 133 -9.90 16.00 4.12
N ILE A 134 -9.80 14.93 4.89
CA ILE A 134 -10.36 13.62 4.53
C ILE A 134 -11.71 13.33 5.20
N SER A 135 -12.03 14.00 6.33
CA SER A 135 -13.21 13.70 7.14
C SER A 135 -14.54 13.71 6.38
N ASP A 136 -14.71 14.63 5.43
CA ASP A 136 -15.92 14.79 4.61
C ASP A 136 -15.76 14.26 3.17
N MET A 137 -14.74 13.42 2.93
CA MET A 137 -14.62 12.68 1.70
C MET A 137 -15.61 11.53 1.66
N GLU A 138 -16.24 11.34 0.51
CA GLU A 138 -17.17 10.25 0.25
C GLU A 138 -16.67 9.43 -0.94
N VAL A 139 -17.00 8.14 -0.98
CA VAL A 139 -16.68 7.24 -2.09
C VAL A 139 -17.15 7.79 -3.43
N LYS A 140 -18.28 8.51 -3.46
CA LYS A 140 -18.76 9.16 -4.69
C LYS A 140 -17.75 10.19 -5.24
N GLY A 141 -17.08 10.94 -4.37
CA GLY A 141 -16.02 11.88 -4.74
C GLY A 141 -14.77 11.14 -5.21
N LEU A 142 -14.35 10.11 -4.47
CA LEU A 142 -13.20 9.29 -4.81
C LEU A 142 -13.37 8.59 -6.17
N LYS A 143 -14.56 8.03 -6.45
CA LYS A 143 -14.93 7.45 -7.75
C LYS A 143 -14.82 8.45 -8.91
N LYS A 144 -15.10 9.74 -8.68
CA LYS A 144 -14.90 10.77 -9.72
C LYS A 144 -13.42 11.00 -9.98
N LYS A 145 -12.58 10.96 -8.95
CA LYS A 145 -11.12 11.13 -9.08
C LYS A 145 -10.45 9.96 -9.78
N LEU A 146 -10.90 8.74 -9.50
CA LEU A 146 -10.43 7.55 -10.23
C LEU A 146 -10.76 7.59 -11.73
N LYS A 147 -11.87 8.23 -12.13
CA LYS A 147 -12.24 8.42 -13.55
C LYS A 147 -11.43 9.52 -14.25
N ASP A 148 -10.89 10.46 -13.49
CA ASP A 148 -10.03 11.51 -14.01
C ASP A 148 -8.61 10.96 -14.19
N LYS A 149 -8.22 10.69 -15.43
CA LYS A 149 -6.89 10.13 -15.75
C LYS A 149 -5.75 11.13 -15.49
N GLY A 150 -6.03 12.43 -15.46
CA GLY A 150 -5.01 13.45 -15.18
C GLY A 150 -4.75 13.63 -13.68
N PHE A 151 -5.71 13.28 -12.84
CA PHE A 151 -5.62 13.44 -11.40
C PHE A 151 -4.70 12.38 -10.78
N ALA A 152 -3.57 12.74 -10.16
CA ALA A 152 -2.60 11.74 -9.65
C ALA A 152 -2.22 10.72 -10.74
N ALA A 153 -1.78 11.22 -11.90
CA ALA A 153 -1.55 10.42 -13.12
C ALA A 153 -0.56 9.25 -12.95
N ASN A 154 0.32 9.31 -11.94
CA ASN A 154 1.29 8.26 -11.66
C ASN A 154 0.69 7.00 -11.00
N CYS A 155 -0.50 7.08 -10.40
CA CYS A 155 -1.16 5.91 -9.79
C CYS A 155 -1.81 5.04 -10.87
N ASN A 156 -1.48 3.75 -10.96
CA ASN A 156 -2.09 2.89 -11.97
C ASN A 156 -3.47 2.39 -11.51
N ARG A 157 -4.54 2.82 -12.19
CA ARG A 157 -5.92 2.46 -11.81
C ARG A 157 -6.22 0.99 -12.03
N ASP A 158 -5.54 0.34 -12.96
CA ASP A 158 -5.74 -1.08 -13.24
C ASP A 158 -5.20 -1.94 -12.09
N LEU A 159 -4.15 -1.48 -11.40
CA LEU A 159 -3.63 -2.13 -10.19
C LEU A 159 -4.61 -2.02 -9.01
N ILE A 160 -5.25 -0.86 -8.86
CA ILE A 160 -6.33 -0.66 -7.85
C ILE A 160 -7.50 -1.63 -8.10
N ARG A 161 -7.75 -1.98 -9.37
CA ARG A 161 -8.83 -2.91 -9.75
C ARG A 161 -8.52 -4.37 -9.45
N GLU A 162 -7.28 -4.74 -9.12
CA GLU A 162 -6.97 -6.13 -8.78
C GLU A 162 -7.74 -6.66 -7.58
N ILE A 163 -8.29 -5.78 -6.76
CA ILE A 163 -9.23 -6.18 -5.69
C ILE A 163 -10.45 -6.96 -6.22
N GLU A 164 -10.83 -6.75 -7.49
CA GLU A 164 -11.96 -7.45 -8.13
C GLU A 164 -11.59 -8.93 -8.40
N GLU A 165 -10.31 -9.27 -8.60
CA GLU A 165 -9.83 -10.65 -8.80
C GLU A 165 -10.04 -11.53 -7.56
N ILE A 166 -10.13 -10.90 -6.38
CA ILE A 166 -10.37 -11.58 -5.10
C ILE A 166 -11.83 -11.52 -4.65
N GLY A 167 -12.73 -11.10 -5.55
CA GLY A 167 -14.18 -11.15 -5.36
C GLY A 167 -14.78 -10.00 -4.56
N LEU A 168 -14.04 -8.91 -4.33
CA LEU A 168 -14.55 -7.70 -3.67
C LEU A 168 -15.03 -6.68 -4.68
N GLU A 169 -16.25 -6.17 -4.50
CA GLU A 169 -16.79 -5.13 -5.37
C GLU A 169 -15.95 -3.84 -5.24
N PHE A 170 -15.61 -3.24 -6.36
CA PHE A 170 -14.73 -2.07 -6.37
C PHE A 170 -15.24 -0.91 -5.50
N GLY A 171 -16.55 -0.64 -5.51
CA GLY A 171 -17.18 0.35 -4.65
C GLY A 171 -17.05 0.06 -3.16
N GLU A 172 -17.25 -1.20 -2.77
CA GLU A 172 -17.05 -1.69 -1.41
C GLU A 172 -15.59 -1.54 -0.97
N PHE A 173 -14.63 -1.93 -1.82
CA PHE A 173 -13.20 -1.71 -1.56
C PHE A 173 -12.88 -0.24 -1.29
N LEU A 174 -13.37 0.67 -2.15
CA LEU A 174 -13.15 2.11 -1.96
C LEU A 174 -13.74 2.63 -0.65
N GLN A 175 -14.85 2.05 -0.18
CA GLN A 175 -15.45 2.41 1.10
C GLN A 175 -14.57 1.94 2.26
N ILE A 176 -14.17 0.66 2.25
CA ILE A 176 -13.28 0.06 3.26
C ILE A 176 -11.99 0.87 3.36
N ALA A 177 -11.34 1.13 2.23
CA ALA A 177 -10.07 1.85 2.20
C ALA A 177 -10.20 3.29 2.69
N LEU A 178 -11.23 4.02 2.25
CA LEU A 178 -11.44 5.42 2.65
C LEU A 178 -11.74 5.53 4.15
N ASP A 179 -12.55 4.62 4.70
CA ASP A 179 -12.86 4.61 6.13
C ASP A 179 -11.65 4.21 6.98
N ALA A 180 -10.83 3.27 6.49
CA ALA A 180 -9.57 2.90 7.13
C ALA A 180 -8.61 4.09 7.22
N VAL A 181 -8.36 4.80 6.12
CA VAL A 181 -7.47 5.97 6.13
C VAL A 181 -8.02 7.10 7.00
N LYS A 182 -9.34 7.33 7.00
CA LYS A 182 -9.98 8.30 7.91
C LYS A 182 -9.72 8.01 9.39
N SER A 183 -9.55 6.75 9.76
CA SER A 183 -9.31 6.35 11.16
C SER A 183 -7.96 6.83 11.71
N ILE A 184 -6.98 7.10 10.83
CA ILE A 184 -5.64 7.58 11.18
C ILE A 184 -5.36 9.02 10.73
N LYS A 185 -6.40 9.76 10.30
CA LYS A 185 -6.25 11.10 9.69
C LYS A 185 -5.40 12.09 10.51
N GLU A 186 -5.43 12.00 11.83
CA GLU A 186 -4.64 12.88 12.72
C GLU A 186 -3.15 12.52 12.66
N GLU A 187 -2.83 11.23 12.56
CA GLU A 187 -1.45 10.71 12.48
C GLU A 187 -0.78 11.08 11.15
N ILE A 188 -1.54 11.04 10.05
CA ILE A 188 -1.03 11.35 8.70
C ILE A 188 -1.26 12.81 8.29
N GLY A 189 -1.82 13.65 9.17
CA GLY A 189 -2.01 15.09 8.94
C GLY A 189 -3.06 15.47 7.89
N LEU A 190 -4.17 14.72 7.83
CA LEU A 190 -5.30 14.89 6.91
C LEU A 190 -6.65 15.17 7.61
N GLU A 191 -6.71 16.09 8.57
CA GLU A 191 -7.91 16.41 9.38
C GLU A 191 -9.23 16.61 8.62
#